data_AF-A0A1G1WBG3-F1
#
_entry.id   AF-A0A1G1WBG3-F1
#
_cell.length_a   1.000
_cell.length_b   1.000
_cell.length_c   1.000
_cell.angle_alpha   90.00
_cell.angle_beta   90.00
_cell.angle_gamma   90.00
#
_symmetry.space_group_name_H-M   'P 1'
#
loop_
_entity.id
_entity.type
_entity.pdbx_description
1 polymer ?
#
loop_
_entity_poly.entity_id
_entity_poly.type
_entity_poly.pdbx_seq_one_letter_code
_entity_poly.pdbx_strand_id
1 'polypeptide(L)'
;MKMKIVFSKHAKRDKFPILAKHKFYLNDEDVIKVIEEPEHEDKESDKPNVSASRNYDEKHILRVVYRKEGDIIRIITFYPAEKGRYY
;
A
#
# COMPACT_ATOMS: atom_id res chain seq x y z
N MET A 1 4.20 -21.82 1.23
CA MET A 1 3.75 -21.28 -0.07
C MET A 1 3.94 -19.78 -0.04
N LYS A 2 4.54 -19.18 -1.07
CA LYS A 2 4.73 -17.72 -1.16
C LYS A 2 3.42 -17.10 -1.66
N MET A 3 2.90 -16.09 -0.95
CA MET A 3 1.70 -15.37 -1.36
C MET A 3 1.94 -14.65 -2.70
N LYS A 4 0.99 -14.68 -3.62
CA LYS A 4 1.07 -13.95 -4.89
C LYS A 4 0.52 -12.54 -4.70
N ILE A 5 1.35 -11.52 -4.92
CA ILE A 5 0.92 -10.12 -4.86
C ILE A 5 0.48 -9.67 -6.25
N VAL A 6 -0.71 -9.08 -6.34
CA VAL A 6 -1.26 -8.55 -7.60
C VAL A 6 -1.84 -7.15 -7.38
N PHE A 7 -1.66 -6.27 -8.35
CA PHE A 7 -2.28 -4.95 -8.35
C PHE A 7 -3.66 -5.02 -8.98
N SER A 8 -4.65 -4.34 -8.38
CA SER A 8 -5.90 -4.05 -9.06
C SER A 8 -5.65 -3.16 -10.29
N LYS A 9 -6.59 -3.14 -11.25
CA LYS A 9 -6.52 -2.25 -12.41
C LYS A 9 -6.37 -0.78 -11.98
N HIS A 10 -7.12 -0.37 -10.95
CA HIS A 10 -7.07 0.98 -10.40
C HIS A 10 -5.70 1.30 -9.78
N ALA A 11 -5.20 0.42 -8.91
CA ALA A 11 -3.88 0.58 -8.28
C ALA A 11 -2.76 0.67 -9.33
N LYS A 12 -2.77 -0.21 -10.33
CA LYS A 12 -1.70 -0.25 -11.34
C LYS A 12 -1.76 0.89 -12.33
N ARG A 13 -2.94 1.27 -12.82
CA ARG A 13 -3.09 2.22 -13.93
C ARG A 13 -3.28 3.67 -13.47
N ASP A 14 -3.90 3.89 -12.33
CA ASP A 14 -4.32 5.23 -11.93
C ASP A 14 -3.43 5.80 -10.82
N LYS A 15 -3.10 4.99 -9.81
CA LYS A 15 -2.41 5.50 -8.61
C LYS A 15 -0.98 5.95 -8.87
N PHE A 16 -0.19 5.18 -9.62
CA PHE A 16 1.18 5.60 -9.96
C PHE A 16 1.23 6.93 -10.72
N PRO A 17 0.47 7.12 -11.84
CA PRO A 17 0.48 8.41 -12.54
C PRO A 17 -0.06 9.58 -11.71
N ILE A 18 -1.09 9.35 -10.87
CA ILE A 18 -1.63 10.41 -10.01
C ILE A 18 -0.58 10.88 -9.01
N LEU A 19 0.12 9.96 -8.34
CA LEU A 19 1.15 10.33 -7.38
C LEU A 19 2.35 11.01 -8.06
N ALA A 20 2.76 10.52 -9.24
CA ALA A 20 3.83 11.14 -10.01
C ALA A 20 3.50 12.60 -10.42
N LYS A 21 2.23 12.92 -10.74
CA LYS A 21 1.78 14.31 -10.98
C LYS A 21 1.97 15.21 -9.77
N HIS A 22 1.93 14.65 -8.56
CA HIS A 22 2.19 15.33 -7.29
C HIS A 22 3.65 15.18 -6.83
N LYS A 23 4.58 14.81 -7.74
CA LYS A 23 6.02 14.64 -7.47
C LYS A 23 6.34 13.54 -6.45
N PHE A 24 5.42 12.59 -6.26
CA PHE A 24 5.62 11.42 -5.41
C PHE A 24 5.79 10.19 -6.29
N TYR A 25 7.04 9.79 -6.53
CA TYR A 25 7.39 8.74 -7.47
C TYR A 25 7.50 7.39 -6.76
N LEU A 26 6.72 6.42 -7.21
CA LEU A 26 6.75 5.05 -6.70
C LEU A 26 6.96 4.06 -7.83
N ASN A 27 7.58 2.93 -7.52
CA ASN A 27 7.57 1.72 -8.33
C ASN A 27 6.78 0.59 -7.64
N ASP A 28 6.69 -0.57 -8.30
CA ASP A 28 5.95 -1.71 -7.73
C ASP A 28 6.62 -2.22 -6.46
N GLU A 29 7.96 -2.21 -6.41
CA GLU A 29 8.77 -2.67 -5.30
C GLU A 29 8.50 -1.87 -4.02
N ASP A 30 8.33 -0.55 -4.12
CA ASP A 30 7.99 0.32 -2.99
C ASP A 30 6.67 -0.12 -2.33
N VAL A 31 5.66 -0.42 -3.16
CA VAL A 31 4.33 -0.85 -2.68
C VAL A 31 4.39 -2.28 -2.14
N ILE A 32 5.10 -3.18 -2.82
CA ILE A 32 5.28 -4.57 -2.40
C ILE A 32 6.00 -4.63 -1.04
N LYS A 33 7.02 -3.80 -0.83
CA LYS A 33 7.77 -3.76 0.43
C LYS A 33 6.90 -3.40 1.63
N VAL A 34 5.91 -2.52 1.46
CA VAL A 34 4.94 -2.20 2.53
C VAL A 34 4.12 -3.43 2.92
N ILE A 35 3.82 -4.33 1.98
CA ILE A 35 3.09 -5.57 2.25
C ILE A 35 3.98 -6.63 2.87
N GLU A 36 5.22 -6.78 2.38
CA GLU A 36 6.15 -7.82 2.85
C GLU A 36 6.77 -7.46 4.21
N GLU A 37 6.98 -6.18 4.47
CA GLU A 37 7.63 -5.68 5.68
C GLU A 37 6.88 -4.44 6.24
N PRO A 38 5.63 -4.59 6.70
CA PRO A 38 4.87 -3.49 7.29
C PRO A 38 5.45 -3.07 8.64
N GLU A 39 5.51 -1.76 8.90
CA GLU A 39 5.79 -1.23 10.24
C GLU A 39 4.52 -1.16 11.09
N HIS A 40 3.37 -1.01 10.43
CA HIS A 40 2.05 -1.05 11.07
C HIS A 40 1.03 -1.73 10.16
N GLU A 41 0.14 -2.53 10.74
CA GLU A 41 -1.00 -3.14 10.06
C GLU A 41 -2.31 -2.87 10.83
N ASP A 42 -3.33 -2.41 10.12
CA ASP A 42 -4.70 -2.29 10.61
C ASP A 42 -5.59 -3.27 9.84
N LYS A 43 -6.07 -4.29 10.57
CA LYS A 43 -6.91 -5.39 10.07
C LYS A 43 -8.38 -5.26 10.49
N GLU A 44 -8.70 -4.25 11.29
CA GLU A 44 -9.97 -4.16 12.00
C GLU A 44 -10.88 -3.06 11.46
N SER A 45 -10.32 -1.92 11.05
CA SER A 45 -11.11 -0.71 10.75
C SER A 45 -11.91 -0.77 9.43
N ASP A 46 -11.46 -1.55 8.44
CA ASP A 46 -12.07 -1.58 7.09
C ASP A 46 -12.23 -3.01 6.55
N LYS A 47 -12.75 -3.92 7.38
CA LYS A 47 -12.93 -5.32 6.96
C LYS A 47 -13.81 -5.39 5.68
N PRO A 48 -13.44 -6.24 4.71
CA PRO A 48 -12.39 -7.27 4.76
C PRO A 48 -11.01 -6.81 4.25
N ASN A 49 -10.80 -5.50 4.08
CA ASN A 49 -9.51 -4.95 3.67
C ASN A 49 -8.57 -4.83 4.87
N VAL A 50 -7.28 -4.82 4.56
CA VAL A 50 -6.19 -4.57 5.50
C VAL A 50 -5.41 -3.37 5.01
N SER A 51 -5.03 -2.50 5.93
CA SER A 51 -4.12 -1.40 5.66
C SER A 51 -2.75 -1.70 6.25
N ALA A 52 -1.74 -1.82 5.41
CA ALA A 52 -0.34 -1.86 5.83
C ALA A 52 0.29 -0.48 5.61
N SER A 53 1.17 -0.08 6.52
CA SER A 53 1.88 1.20 6.42
C SER A 53 3.35 1.03 6.76
N ARG A 54 4.19 1.85 6.11
CA ARG A 54 5.62 1.92 6.37
C ARG A 54 6.14 3.34 6.17
N ASN A 55 7.15 3.75 6.93
CA ASN A 55 7.90 4.96 6.65
C ASN A 55 8.44 4.96 5.21
N TYR A 56 8.28 6.10 4.52
CA TYR A 56 8.75 6.28 3.15
C TYR A 56 9.85 7.33 3.06
N ASP A 57 9.63 8.52 3.63
CA ASP A 57 10.62 9.59 3.69
C ASP A 57 10.58 10.31 5.06
N GLU A 58 11.20 11.49 5.18
CA GLU A 58 11.22 12.26 6.43
C GLU A 58 9.82 12.70 6.91
N LYS A 59 8.89 12.95 5.99
CA LYS A 59 7.56 13.53 6.27
C LYS A 59 6.42 12.54 6.09
N HIS A 60 6.61 11.52 5.26
CA HIS A 60 5.54 10.63 4.81
C HIS A 60 5.77 9.18 5.21
N ILE A 61 4.65 8.52 5.47
CA ILE A 61 4.50 7.07 5.38
C ILE A 61 3.85 6.71 4.06
N LEU A 62 4.14 5.54 3.51
CA LEU A 62 3.37 4.93 2.44
C LEU A 62 2.36 3.96 3.05
N ARG A 63 1.07 4.19 2.81
CA ARG A 63 -0.03 3.31 3.22
C ARG A 63 -0.56 2.55 2.00
N VAL A 64 -0.69 1.24 2.14
CA VAL A 64 -1.19 0.32 1.11
C VAL A 64 -2.40 -0.42 1.66
N VAL A 65 -3.51 -0.33 0.93
CA VAL A 65 -4.74 -1.07 1.25
C VAL A 65 -4.83 -2.28 0.33
N TYR A 66 -4.98 -3.45 0.93
CA TYR A 66 -5.05 -4.71 0.20
C TYR A 66 -6.11 -5.63 0.79
N ARG A 67 -6.42 -6.69 0.06
CA ARG A 67 -7.28 -7.79 0.51
C ARG A 67 -6.58 -9.11 0.29
N LYS A 68 -6.75 -10.02 1.24
CA LYS A 68 -6.28 -11.41 1.11
C LYS A 68 -7.42 -12.27 0.54
N GLU A 69 -7.16 -12.93 -0.57
CA GLU A 69 -8.09 -13.82 -1.27
C GLU A 69 -7.38 -15.17 -1.50
N GLY A 70 -7.49 -16.08 -0.54
CA GLY A 70 -6.74 -17.34 -0.56
C GLY A 70 -5.22 -17.09 -0.46
N ASP A 71 -4.49 -17.49 -1.50
CA ASP A 71 -3.04 -17.31 -1.68
C ASP A 71 -2.67 -16.00 -2.40
N ILE A 72 -3.66 -15.15 -2.71
CA ILE A 72 -3.47 -13.88 -3.40
C ILE A 72 -3.59 -12.71 -2.41
N ILE A 73 -2.64 -11.78 -2.48
CA ILE A 73 -2.76 -10.44 -1.92
C ILE A 73 -3.10 -9.49 -3.06
N ARG A 74 -4.32 -8.95 -3.07
CA ARG A 74 -4.76 -7.97 -4.06
C ARG A 74 -4.61 -6.57 -3.50
N ILE A 75 -3.68 -5.79 -4.06
CA ILE A 75 -3.51 -4.37 -3.74
C ILE A 75 -4.66 -3.59 -4.37
N ILE A 76 -5.46 -2.94 -3.53
CA ILE A 76 -6.64 -2.18 -3.94
C ILE A 76 -6.24 -0.74 -4.29
N THR A 77 -5.48 -0.10 -3.39
CA THR A 77 -4.98 1.28 -3.55
C THR A 77 -3.80 1.54 -2.63
N PHE A 78 -3.09 2.63 -2.85
CA PHE A 78 -1.99 3.10 -2.00
C PHE A 78 -1.86 4.62 -2.09
N TYR A 79 -1.35 5.24 -1.03
CA TYR A 79 -1.18 6.69 -0.95
C TYR A 79 -0.16 7.06 0.12
N PRO A 80 0.58 8.17 -0.05
CA PRO A 80 1.34 8.76 1.04
C PRO A 80 0.41 9.37 2.07
N ALA A 81 0.83 9.34 3.32
CA ALA A 81 0.19 10.06 4.42
C ALA A 81 1.27 10.71 5.28
N GLU A 82 0.93 11.79 5.98
CA GLU A 82 1.84 12.40 6.95
C GLU A 82 2.11 11.44 8.11
N LYS A 83 3.35 11.45 8.61
CA LYS A 83 3.72 10.72 9.83
C LYS A 83 2.85 11.15 11.01
N GLY A 84 2.52 10.22 11.90
CA GLY A 84 1.65 10.47 13.06
C GLY A 84 0.15 10.50 12.73
N ARG A 85 -0.25 10.44 11.45
CA ARG A 85 -1.66 10.45 11.06
C ARG A 85 -2.38 9.14 11.40
N TYR A 86 -1.66 8.02 11.34
CA TYR A 86 -2.25 6.69 11.43
C TYR A 86 -1.58 5.79 12.47
N TYR A 87 -0.29 6.04 12.75
CA TYR A 87 0.48 5.47 13.84
C TYR A 87 1.62 6.42 14.19
#